data_AF-A0A971YFV0-F1
#
_entry.id   AF-A0A971YFV0-F1
#
_cell.length_a   1.000
_cell.length_b   1.000
_cell.length_c   1.000
_cell.angle_alpha   90.00
_cell.angle_beta   90.00
_cell.angle_gamma   90.00
#
_symmetry.space_group_name_H-M   'P 1'
#
loop_
_entity.id
_entity.type
_entity.pdbx_description
1 polymer ?
#
loop_
_entity_poly.entity_id
_entity_poly.type
_entity_poly.pdbx_seq_one_letter_code
_entity_poly.pdbx_strand_id
1 'polypeptide(L)'
;MSISFEKIEELRKRANISYEEAKVLLEKHNGDIVEALIELEKSKRIRNDGTTSFYEKLRRLFIKGNRTKFIVTYKGETVVNVPVNYLILALLFSIHFMVFSLIIIFITGCRMTIKKPEGTVMDVDDAIVDVSERVKRAAKSFTEDKPSSKVNLEKKGEDGYNEHTIE
;
A
#
# COMPACT_ATOMS: atom_id res chain seq x y z
N MET A 1 -19.42 -12.47 39.09
CA MET A 1 -19.73 -13.70 38.34
C MET A 1 -18.42 -14.23 37.79
N SER A 2 -18.03 -15.47 38.08
CA SER A 2 -16.75 -16.03 37.61
C SER A 2 -16.96 -16.86 36.34
N ILE A 3 -16.41 -16.39 35.22
CA ILE A 3 -16.40 -17.15 33.98
C ILE A 3 -15.34 -18.24 34.10
N SER A 4 -15.74 -19.49 33.86
CA SER A 4 -14.80 -20.61 33.92
C SER A 4 -13.91 -20.64 32.68
N PHE A 5 -12.65 -21.03 32.88
CA PHE A 5 -11.69 -21.23 31.79
C PHE A 5 -12.22 -22.20 30.72
N GLU A 6 -12.95 -23.24 31.15
CA GLU A 6 -13.57 -24.22 30.27
C GLU A 6 -14.53 -23.59 29.26
N LYS A 7 -15.39 -22.65 29.70
CA LYS A 7 -16.31 -21.94 28.79
C LYS A 7 -15.56 -21.06 27.79
N ILE A 8 -14.48 -20.42 28.23
CA ILE A 8 -13.61 -19.59 27.36
C ILE A 8 -12.96 -20.48 26.31
N GLU A 9 -12.41 -21.63 26.71
CA GLU A 9 -11.76 -22.56 25.79
C GLU A 9 -12.76 -23.19 24.81
N GLU A 10 -13.97 -23.51 25.27
CA GLU A 10 -15.05 -24.04 24.44
C GLU A 10 -15.45 -23.03 23.37
N LEU A 11 -15.75 -21.79 23.76
CA LEU A 11 -16.11 -20.73 22.82
C LEU A 11 -14.97 -20.48 21.81
N ARG A 12 -13.73 -20.42 22.30
CA ARG A 12 -12.53 -20.27 21.46
C ARG A 12 -12.41 -21.36 20.40
N LYS A 13 -12.60 -22.63 20.78
CA LYS A 13 -12.53 -23.78 19.87
C LYS A 13 -13.65 -23.77 18.83
N ARG A 14 -14.89 -23.44 19.23
CA ARG A 14 -16.04 -23.40 18.31
C ARG A 14 -15.98 -22.24 17.33
N ALA A 15 -15.53 -21.07 17.78
CA ALA A 15 -15.54 -19.85 16.99
C ALA A 15 -14.21 -19.53 16.26
N ASN A 16 -13.12 -20.20 16.64
CA ASN A 16 -11.75 -19.89 16.21
C ASN A 16 -11.37 -18.41 16.44
N ILE A 17 -11.57 -17.95 17.68
CA ILE A 17 -11.23 -16.59 18.15
C ILE A 17 -10.09 -16.63 19.17
N SER A 18 -9.59 -15.48 19.59
CA SER A 18 -8.57 -15.42 20.66
C SER A 18 -9.19 -15.66 22.05
N TYR A 19 -8.34 -16.00 23.03
CA TYR A 19 -8.78 -16.15 24.44
C TYR A 19 -9.34 -14.84 25.00
N GLU A 20 -8.78 -13.71 24.58
CA GLU A 20 -9.23 -12.38 24.97
C GLU A 20 -10.62 -12.07 24.41
N GLU A 21 -10.82 -12.28 23.11
CA GLU A 21 -12.14 -12.10 22.49
C GLU A 21 -13.19 -13.01 23.13
N ALA A 22 -12.85 -14.28 23.37
CA ALA A 22 -13.75 -15.23 24.02
C ALA A 22 -14.13 -14.80 25.44
N LYS A 23 -13.16 -14.30 26.22
CA LYS A 23 -13.39 -13.76 27.56
C LYS A 23 -14.34 -12.57 27.52
N VAL A 24 -14.09 -11.59 26.67
CA VAL A 24 -14.91 -10.37 26.55
C VAL A 24 -16.35 -10.70 26.14
N LEU A 25 -16.54 -11.60 25.18
CA LEU A 25 -17.86 -12.06 24.75
C LEU A 25 -18.62 -12.74 25.88
N LEU A 26 -17.95 -13.61 26.65
CA LEU A 26 -18.57 -14.27 27.80
C LEU A 26 -18.82 -13.30 28.96
N GLU A 27 -17.99 -12.30 29.17
CA GLU A 27 -18.23 -11.23 30.16
C GLU A 27 -19.46 -10.40 29.81
N LYS A 28 -19.62 -10.08 28.52
CA LYS A 28 -20.79 -9.37 28.01
C LYS A 28 -22.08 -10.15 28.16
N HIS A 29 -22.02 -11.47 27.93
CA HIS A 29 -23.17 -12.38 27.97
C HIS A 29 -23.28 -13.18 29.25
N ASN A 30 -22.65 -12.73 30.34
CA ASN A 30 -22.75 -13.36 31.66
C ASN A 30 -22.43 -14.87 31.67
N GLY A 31 -21.52 -15.31 30.79
CA GLY A 31 -21.09 -16.69 30.66
C GLY A 31 -22.04 -17.60 29.86
N ASP A 32 -22.97 -17.03 29.08
CA ASP A 32 -23.76 -17.73 28.08
C ASP A 32 -22.95 -17.89 26.78
N ILE A 33 -22.60 -19.13 26.46
CA ILE A 33 -21.83 -19.47 25.26
C ILE A 33 -22.67 -19.30 23.99
N VAL A 34 -23.97 -19.61 24.05
CA VAL A 34 -24.85 -19.62 22.88
C VAL A 34 -25.08 -18.18 22.42
N GLU A 35 -25.43 -17.29 23.34
CA GLU A 35 -25.66 -15.88 23.01
C GLU A 35 -24.37 -15.21 22.52
N ALA A 36 -23.23 -15.52 23.17
CA ALA A 36 -21.91 -15.09 22.70
C ALA A 36 -21.59 -15.56 21.28
N LEU A 37 -21.96 -16.80 20.93
CA LEU A 37 -21.74 -17.35 19.60
C LEU A 37 -22.64 -16.68 18.55
N ILE A 38 -23.90 -16.40 18.89
CA ILE A 38 -24.87 -15.69 18.03
C ILE A 38 -24.39 -14.27 17.74
N GLU A 39 -23.96 -13.53 18.77
CA GLU A 39 -23.43 -12.18 18.58
C GLU A 39 -22.17 -12.20 17.70
N LEU A 40 -21.27 -13.16 17.93
CA LEU A 40 -20.06 -13.32 17.14
C LEU A 40 -20.40 -13.63 15.67
N GLU A 41 -21.32 -14.54 15.39
CA GLU A 41 -21.72 -14.89 14.03
C GLU A 41 -22.32 -13.69 13.30
N LYS A 42 -23.20 -12.93 13.98
CA LYS A 42 -23.76 -11.68 13.46
C LYS A 42 -22.65 -10.66 13.16
N SER A 43 -21.70 -10.50 14.08
CA SER A 43 -20.56 -9.59 13.92
C SER A 43 -19.59 -10.02 12.82
N LYS A 44 -19.36 -11.33 12.65
CA LYS A 44 -18.49 -11.89 11.61
C LYS A 44 -19.11 -11.80 10.24
N ARG A 45 -20.44 -11.95 10.13
CA ARG A 45 -21.20 -11.71 8.89
C ARG A 45 -21.08 -10.25 8.45
N ILE A 46 -21.04 -9.32 9.41
CA ILE A 46 -20.85 -7.88 9.15
C ILE A 46 -19.37 -7.56 8.82
N ARG A 47 -18.40 -8.19 9.47
CA ARG A 47 -16.94 -8.01 9.26
C ARG A 47 -16.35 -8.82 8.09
N ASN A 48 -17.15 -9.56 7.33
CA ASN A 48 -16.70 -10.33 6.17
C ASN A 48 -16.58 -9.45 4.90
N ASP A 49 -16.46 -8.14 5.06
CA ASP A 49 -16.31 -7.16 3.98
C ASP A 49 -14.87 -7.13 3.44
N GLY A 50 -14.35 -8.29 3.01
CA GLY A 50 -13.07 -8.42 2.30
C GLY A 50 -11.81 -8.23 3.15
N THR A 51 -11.76 -7.22 4.03
CA THR A 51 -10.57 -6.78 4.77
C THR A 51 -9.99 -7.86 5.67
N THR A 52 -10.84 -8.59 6.41
CA THR A 52 -10.43 -9.70 7.28
C THR A 52 -9.88 -10.91 6.51
N SER A 53 -10.43 -11.20 5.33
CA SER A 53 -9.96 -12.31 4.46
C SER A 53 -8.57 -12.02 3.85
N PHE A 54 -8.33 -10.76 3.45
CA PHE A 54 -7.02 -10.36 2.96
C PHE A 54 -5.96 -10.36 4.07
N TYR A 55 -6.29 -9.89 5.28
CA TYR A 55 -5.35 -9.92 6.41
C TYR A 55 -4.95 -11.35 6.80
N GLU A 56 -5.89 -12.29 6.83
CA GLU A 56 -5.59 -13.70 7.11
C GLU A 56 -4.70 -14.33 6.03
N LYS A 57 -4.89 -13.96 4.75
CA LYS A 57 -4.00 -14.37 3.65
C LYS A 57 -2.61 -13.75 3.80
N LEU A 58 -2.52 -12.45 4.08
CA LEU A 58 -1.26 -11.75 4.35
C LEU A 58 -0.53 -12.37 5.53
N ARG A 59 -1.22 -12.66 6.64
CA ARG A 59 -0.66 -13.28 7.84
C ARG A 59 -0.05 -14.64 7.53
N ARG A 60 -0.76 -15.48 6.77
CA ARG A 60 -0.22 -16.77 6.31
C ARG A 60 1.00 -16.61 5.41
N LEU A 61 0.99 -15.63 4.50
CA LEU A 61 2.14 -15.33 3.63
C LEU A 61 3.33 -14.79 4.42
N PHE A 62 3.13 -13.95 5.43
CA PHE A 62 4.20 -13.45 6.30
C PHE A 62 4.87 -14.55 7.12
N ILE A 63 4.07 -15.44 7.72
CA ILE A 63 4.60 -16.56 8.52
C ILE A 63 5.35 -17.55 7.61
N LYS A 64 4.82 -17.82 6.40
CA LYS A 64 5.46 -18.69 5.42
C LYS A 64 6.72 -18.04 4.84
N GLY A 65 6.66 -16.75 4.51
CA GLY A 65 7.75 -15.96 3.95
C GLY A 65 8.97 -15.85 4.87
N ASN A 66 8.77 -15.91 6.20
CA ASN A 66 9.89 -15.90 7.15
C ASN A 66 10.76 -17.17 7.07
N ARG A 67 10.16 -18.29 6.65
CA ARG A 67 10.89 -19.56 6.45
C ARG A 67 11.49 -19.66 5.05
N THR A 68 10.89 -18.98 4.06
CA THR A 68 11.40 -18.94 2.70
C THR A 68 12.64 -18.06 2.63
N LYS A 69 13.79 -18.66 2.31
CA LYS A 69 15.06 -17.95 2.13
C LYS A 69 15.29 -17.66 0.66
N PHE A 70 15.58 -16.41 0.33
CA PHE A 70 16.04 -15.99 -0.98
C PHE A 70 17.56 -16.12 -1.01
N ILE A 71 18.06 -17.05 -1.81
CA ILE A 71 19.49 -17.37 -1.92
C ILE A 71 19.95 -16.95 -3.31
N VAL A 72 20.91 -16.04 -3.39
CA VAL A 72 21.55 -15.63 -4.65
C VAL A 72 22.93 -16.25 -4.69
N THR A 73 23.14 -17.16 -5.64
CA THR A 73 24.41 -17.85 -5.86
C THR A 73 25.10 -17.23 -7.08
N TYR A 74 26.34 -16.78 -6.93
CA TYR A 74 27.16 -16.27 -8.03
C TYR A 74 28.46 -17.08 -8.10
N LYS A 75 28.78 -17.63 -9.28
CA LYS A 75 29.93 -18.51 -9.51
C LYS A 75 30.05 -19.72 -8.55
N GLY A 76 28.91 -20.24 -8.10
CA GLY A 76 28.86 -21.42 -7.21
C GLY A 76 28.93 -21.09 -5.71
N GLU A 77 29.16 -19.83 -5.34
CA GLU A 77 29.13 -19.39 -3.93
C GLU A 77 27.83 -18.64 -3.62
N THR A 78 27.21 -18.96 -2.49
CA THR A 78 26.00 -18.25 -2.01
C THR A 78 26.41 -16.91 -1.43
N VAL A 79 26.18 -15.84 -2.19
CA VAL A 79 26.59 -14.47 -1.83
C VAL A 79 25.58 -13.84 -0.87
N VAL A 80 24.29 -14.17 -1.00
CA VAL A 80 23.23 -13.58 -0.17
C VAL A 80 22.24 -14.66 0.24
N ASN A 81 21.96 -14.76 1.54
CA ASN A 81 20.98 -15.66 2.13
C ASN A 81 20.06 -14.88 3.07
N VAL A 82 18.93 -14.39 2.53
CA VAL A 82 18.06 -13.46 3.25
C VAL A 82 16.61 -13.96 3.19
N PRO A 83 15.86 -14.03 4.31
CA PRO A 83 14.44 -14.37 4.28
C PRO A 83 13.63 -13.41 3.41
N VAL A 84 12.63 -13.94 2.70
CA VAL A 84 11.82 -13.17 1.74
C VAL A 84 11.10 -11.99 2.39
N ASN A 85 10.76 -12.07 3.69
CA ASN A 85 10.16 -10.96 4.42
C ASN A 85 11.03 -9.69 4.44
N TYR A 86 12.36 -9.82 4.54
CA TYR A 86 13.25 -8.66 4.50
C TYR A 86 13.30 -8.01 3.10
N LEU A 87 13.13 -8.82 2.04
CA LEU A 87 13.04 -8.33 0.66
C LEU A 87 11.78 -7.46 0.48
N ILE A 88 10.63 -7.95 0.96
CA ILE A 88 9.35 -7.23 0.92
C ILE A 88 9.43 -5.95 1.75
N LEU A 89 10.07 -6.03 2.93
CA LEU A 89 10.25 -4.87 3.80
C LEU A 89 11.10 -3.79 3.14
N ALA A 90 12.22 -4.15 2.52
CA ALA A 90 13.07 -3.22 1.78
C ALA A 90 12.33 -2.54 0.63
N LEU A 91 11.47 -3.28 -0.10
CA LEU A 91 10.62 -2.73 -1.15
C LEU A 91 9.66 -1.67 -0.61
N LEU A 92 8.99 -1.96 0.51
CA LEU A 92 8.08 -1.01 1.15
C LEU A 92 8.83 0.25 1.59
N PHE A 93 9.97 0.12 2.27
CA PHE A 93 10.78 1.27 2.66
C PHE A 93 11.20 2.11 1.46
N SER A 94 11.62 1.47 0.35
CA SER A 94 12.02 2.18 -0.87
C SER A 94 10.93 3.13 -1.40
N ILE A 95 9.66 2.70 -1.38
CA ILE A 95 8.54 3.54 -1.84
C ILE A 95 8.37 4.74 -0.90
N HIS A 96 8.45 4.53 0.42
CA HIS A 96 8.33 5.62 1.38
C HIS A 96 9.48 6.62 1.22
N PHE A 97 10.72 6.16 1.09
CA PHE A 97 11.89 7.03 0.85
C PHE A 97 11.72 7.89 -0.41
N MET A 98 11.14 7.34 -1.48
CA MET A 98 10.83 8.11 -2.69
C MET A 98 9.79 9.21 -2.41
N VAL A 99 8.72 8.90 -1.70
CA VAL A 99 7.68 9.87 -1.33
C VAL A 99 8.25 10.94 -0.38
N PHE A 100 9.06 10.57 0.61
CA PHE A 100 9.72 11.51 1.50
C PHE A 100 10.69 12.44 0.76
N SER A 101 11.48 11.91 -0.16
CA SER A 101 12.37 12.72 -1.02
C SER A 101 11.57 13.75 -1.83
N LEU A 102 10.44 13.35 -2.40
CA LEU A 102 9.55 14.25 -3.13
C LEU A 102 9.03 15.40 -2.24
N ILE A 103 8.61 15.08 -1.00
CA ILE A 103 8.14 16.08 -0.03
C ILE A 103 9.28 17.05 0.34
N ILE A 104 10.49 16.55 0.56
CA ILE A 104 11.66 17.38 0.89
C ILE A 104 12.01 18.31 -0.27
N ILE A 105 12.00 17.81 -1.51
CA ILE A 105 12.23 18.60 -2.74
C ILE A 105 11.17 19.70 -2.86
N PHE A 106 9.90 19.37 -2.58
CA PHE A 106 8.80 20.32 -2.62
C PHE A 106 8.95 21.44 -1.59
N ILE A 107 9.31 21.10 -0.35
CA ILE A 107 9.53 22.08 0.72
C ILE A 107 10.77 22.94 0.45
N THR A 108 11.85 22.33 -0.04
CA THR A 108 13.12 23.02 -0.27
C THR A 108 13.08 23.88 -1.54
N GLY A 109 12.03 23.75 -2.36
CA GLY A 109 11.89 24.52 -3.59
C GLY A 109 13.08 24.33 -4.54
N CYS A 110 13.65 23.12 -4.58
CA CYS A 110 14.84 22.85 -5.37
C CYS A 110 14.54 23.09 -6.86
N ARG A 111 15.05 24.20 -7.40
CA ARG A 111 15.23 24.38 -8.85
C ARG A 111 16.23 23.31 -9.30
N MET A 112 15.73 22.23 -9.92
CA MET A 112 16.58 21.19 -10.49
C MET A 112 17.38 21.82 -11.65
N THR A 113 18.63 22.21 -11.41
CA THR A 113 19.54 22.69 -12.46
C THR A 113 20.62 21.63 -12.66
N ILE A 114 20.47 20.83 -13.73
CA ILE A 114 21.39 19.75 -14.07
C ILE A 114 22.67 20.36 -14.64
N LYS A 115 23.79 20.28 -13.89
CA LYS A 115 25.12 20.67 -14.38
C LYS A 115 25.99 19.44 -14.54
N LYS A 116 26.51 19.22 -15.76
CA LYS A 116 27.55 18.22 -16.06
C LYS A 116 28.96 18.83 -15.87
N PRO A 117 29.99 17.99 -15.63
CA PRO A 117 31.37 18.45 -15.44
C PRO A 117 32.02 19.06 -16.69
N GLU A 118 31.40 18.99 -17.86
CA GLU A 118 31.89 19.67 -19.07
C GLU A 118 30.81 20.54 -19.69
N GLY A 119 30.88 21.84 -19.39
CA GLY A 119 30.70 22.97 -20.33
C GLY A 119 29.40 23.14 -21.14
N THR A 120 28.48 22.19 -21.16
CA THR A 120 27.24 22.30 -21.94
C THR A 120 26.06 22.22 -20.99
N VAL A 121 25.36 23.35 -20.88
CA VAL A 121 24.09 23.48 -20.15
C VAL A 121 23.07 22.61 -20.89
N MET A 122 22.65 21.50 -20.29
CA MET A 122 21.47 20.79 -20.77
C MET A 122 20.29 21.28 -19.95
N ASP A 123 19.38 22.00 -20.62
CA ASP A 123 18.12 22.40 -20.05
C ASP A 123 17.32 21.18 -19.62
N VAL A 124 16.85 21.21 -18.38
CA VAL A 124 16.05 20.13 -17.78
C VAL A 124 14.71 20.01 -18.51
N ASP A 125 14.25 21.10 -19.13
CA ASP A 125 13.02 21.18 -19.91
C ASP A 125 13.04 20.24 -21.12
N ASP A 126 14.13 20.17 -21.89
CA ASP A 126 14.22 19.30 -23.07
C ASP A 126 14.20 17.80 -22.70
N ALA A 127 14.89 17.44 -21.62
CA ALA A 127 14.91 16.06 -21.12
C ALA A 127 13.55 15.63 -20.56
N ILE A 128 12.82 16.54 -19.90
CA ILE A 128 11.46 16.28 -19.40
C ILE A 128 10.49 16.08 -20.56
N VAL A 129 10.61 16.86 -21.63
CA VAL A 129 9.75 16.75 -22.82
C VAL A 129 9.91 15.37 -23.49
N ASP A 130 11.14 14.88 -23.69
CA ASP A 130 11.38 13.55 -24.30
C ASP A 130 10.83 12.41 -23.42
N VAL A 131 11.04 12.48 -22.10
CA VAL A 131 10.50 11.48 -21.17
C VAL A 131 8.96 11.51 -21.15
N SER A 132 8.36 12.70 -21.18
CA SER A 132 6.90 12.89 -21.25
C SER A 132 6.30 12.28 -22.52
N GLU A 133 6.92 12.50 -23.68
CA GLU A 133 6.45 11.91 -24.92
C GLU A 133 6.56 10.39 -24.94
N ARG A 134 7.65 9.82 -24.39
CA ARG A 134 7.84 8.36 -24.28
C ARG A 134 6.81 7.71 -23.39
N VAL A 135 6.49 8.32 -22.25
CA VAL A 135 5.43 7.85 -21.34
C VAL A 135 4.06 7.95 -22.01
N LYS A 136 3.78 9.04 -22.74
CA LYS A 136 2.52 9.23 -23.48
C LYS A 136 2.35 8.22 -24.62
N ARG A 137 3.43 7.90 -25.34
CA ARG A 137 3.44 6.87 -26.40
C ARG A 137 3.24 5.47 -25.82
N ALA A 138 3.93 5.14 -24.74
CA ALA A 138 3.76 3.86 -24.05
C ALA A 138 2.33 3.72 -23.51
N ALA A 139 1.79 4.71 -22.81
CA ALA A 139 0.43 4.69 -22.28
C ALA A 139 -0.64 4.55 -23.37
N LYS A 140 -0.47 5.22 -24.52
CA LYS A 140 -1.34 5.05 -25.70
C LYS A 140 -1.30 3.64 -26.25
N SER A 141 -0.10 3.04 -26.38
CA SER A 141 0.03 1.66 -26.86
C SER A 141 -0.60 0.61 -25.93
N PHE A 142 -0.81 0.93 -24.64
CA PHE A 142 -1.55 0.07 -23.70
C PHE A 142 -3.06 0.36 -23.65
N THR A 143 -3.51 1.51 -24.15
CA THR A 143 -4.93 1.91 -24.17
C THR A 143 -5.61 1.70 -25.53
N GLU A 144 -4.86 1.42 -26.60
CA GLU A 144 -5.35 1.16 -27.96
C GLU A 144 -5.88 -0.27 -28.22
N ASP A 145 -6.38 -0.97 -27.20
CA ASP A 145 -7.22 -2.18 -27.38
C ASP A 145 -8.64 -1.99 -26.80
N LYS A 146 -9.36 -0.96 -27.28
CA LYS A 146 -10.82 -0.93 -27.60
C LYS A 146 -11.34 0.49 -27.93
N PRO A 147 -12.33 0.64 -28.83
CA PRO A 147 -12.63 1.91 -29.50
C PRO A 147 -13.64 2.82 -28.78
N SER A 148 -13.32 4.12 -28.83
CA SER A 148 -14.15 5.34 -28.91
C SER A 148 -15.47 5.49 -28.13
N SER A 149 -15.54 6.53 -27.31
CA SER A 149 -16.70 7.44 -27.28
C SER A 149 -16.28 8.86 -26.88
N LYS A 150 -16.66 9.82 -27.72
CA LYS A 150 -16.31 11.25 -27.71
C LYS A 150 -16.97 11.99 -26.55
N VAL A 151 -16.27 12.98 -25.97
CA VAL A 151 -16.90 14.22 -25.49
C VAL A 151 -16.00 15.39 -25.91
N ASN A 152 -16.49 16.17 -26.87
CA ASN A 152 -16.04 17.53 -27.10
C ASN A 152 -16.62 18.40 -25.97
N LEU A 153 -15.81 19.26 -25.37
CA LEU A 153 -16.31 20.56 -24.93
C LEU A 153 -15.36 21.65 -25.44
N GLU A 154 -15.98 22.58 -26.13
CA GLU A 154 -15.42 23.65 -26.94
C GLU A 154 -15.17 24.92 -26.09
N LYS A 155 -14.04 25.58 -26.38
CA LYS A 155 -13.65 27.00 -26.23
C LYS A 155 -14.44 27.95 -25.31
N LYS A 156 -13.69 28.76 -24.55
CA LYS A 156 -13.76 30.23 -24.67
C LYS A 156 -12.49 30.90 -24.11
N GLY A 157 -11.92 31.83 -24.87
CA GLY A 157 -10.90 32.78 -24.40
C GLY A 157 -11.56 34.05 -23.82
N GLU A 158 -10.70 35.03 -23.54
CA GLU A 158 -10.95 36.33 -22.88
C GLU A 158 -11.05 36.21 -21.34
N ASP A 159 -10.43 37.00 -20.46
CA ASP A 159 -9.51 38.14 -20.47
C ASP A 159 -9.43 38.65 -19.00
N GLY A 160 -8.31 39.29 -18.61
CA GLY A 160 -8.32 40.33 -17.58
C GLY A 160 -7.87 40.00 -16.14
N TYR A 161 -7.16 40.99 -15.58
CA TYR A 161 -6.70 41.24 -14.21
C TYR A 161 -5.32 40.70 -13.82
N ASN A 162 -4.41 41.47 -13.22
CA ASN A 162 -4.00 42.88 -13.23
C ASN A 162 -2.81 42.91 -12.25
N GLU A 163 -1.89 43.84 -12.48
CA GLU A 163 -0.70 44.09 -11.66
C GLU A 163 -0.98 44.14 -10.15
N HIS A 164 -0.02 43.64 -9.37
CA HIS A 164 0.39 44.35 -8.16
C HIS A 164 1.87 44.07 -7.85
N THR A 165 2.69 45.06 -8.13
CA THR A 165 4.03 45.26 -7.57
C THR A 165 3.88 45.66 -6.11
N ILE A 166 4.69 45.08 -5.22
CA ILE A 166 5.13 45.74 -3.98
C ILE A 166 6.62 45.43 -3.81
N GLU A 167 7.35 46.49 -3.50
CA GLU A 167 8.80 46.60 -3.24
C GLU A 167 9.35 45.59 -2.22
#